data_AF-A0A850JJ99-F1
#
_entry.id   AF-A0A850JJ99-F1
#
_cell.length_a   1.000
_cell.length_b   1.000
_cell.length_c   1.000
_cell.angle_alpha   90.00
_cell.angle_beta   90.00
_cell.angle_gamma   90.00
#
_symmetry.space_group_name_H-M   'P 1'
#
loop_
_entity.id
_entity.type
_entity.pdbx_description
1 polymer ?
#
loop_
_entity_poly.entity_id
_entity_poly.type
_entity_poly.pdbx_seq_one_letter_code
_entity_poly.pdbx_strand_id
1 'polypeptide(L)' 'MVAGRYGEATLVRLYRTAGRVPEATALRDVLGLTRERFTTLWRDYVTKELA' A
#
# COMPACT_ATOMS: atom_id res chain seq x y z
N MET A 1 1.07 3.38 8.15
CA MET A 1 1.27 2.05 7.52
C MET A 1 2.29 2.05 6.37
N VAL A 2 1.95 2.50 5.15
CA VAL A 2 2.81 2.28 3.95
C VAL A 2 4.14 3.02 4.06
N ALA A 3 4.14 4.32 4.35
CA ALA A 3 5.39 5.06 4.59
C ALA A 3 6.19 4.49 5.77
N GLY A 4 5.51 4.08 6.84
CA GLY A 4 6.16 3.47 8.01
C GLY A 4 6.74 2.07 7.76
N ARG A 5 6.17 1.28 6.84
CA ARG A 5 6.56 -0.12 6.59
C ARG A 5 7.44 -0.30 5.36
N TYR A 6 7.23 0.52 4.34
CA TYR A 6 7.88 0.42 3.03
C TYR A 6 8.69 1.67 2.66
N GLY A 7 8.65 2.70 3.52
CA GLY A 7 9.34 3.98 3.28
C GLY A 7 8.51 4.97 2.46
N GLU A 8 8.82 6.25 2.64
CA GLU A 8 8.15 7.37 1.96
C GLU A 8 8.38 7.34 0.44
N ALA A 9 9.58 6.99 -0.01
CA ALA A 9 9.89 6.85 -1.45
C ALA A 9 8.96 5.83 -2.14
N THR A 10 8.63 4.74 -1.45
CA THR A 10 7.70 3.72 -1.95
C THR A 10 6.27 4.24 -2.00
N LEU A 11 5.84 5.03 -1.02
CA LEU A 11 4.53 5.68 -1.03
C LEU A 11 4.38 6.64 -2.23
N VAL A 12 5.40 7.48 -2.47
CA VAL A 12 5.41 8.40 -3.62
C VAL A 12 5.38 7.63 -4.93
N ARG A 13 6.16 6.54 -5.04
CA ARG A 13 6.15 5.66 -6.22
C ARG A 13 4.77 5.04 -6.43
N LEU A 14 4.12 4.57 -5.36
CA LEU A 14 2.79 3.96 -5.43
C LEU A 14 1.77 4.95 -6.00
N TYR A 15 1.69 6.18 -5.46
CA TYR A 15 0.77 7.19 -5.97
C TYR A 15 1.05 7.55 -7.44
N ARG A 16 2.33 7.68 -7.80
CA ARG A 16 2.72 7.98 -9.18
C ARG A 16 2.30 6.86 -10.15
N THR A 17 2.46 5.60 -9.75
CA THR A 17 2.07 4.45 -10.57
C THR A 17 0.55 4.32 -10.66
N ALA A 18 -0.17 4.49 -9.55
CA ALA A 18 -1.64 4.45 -9.52
C ALA A 18 -2.30 5.56 -10.37
N GLY A 19 -1.61 6.68 -10.60
CA GLY A 19 -2.05 7.71 -11.54
C GLY A 19 -1.92 7.34 -13.03
N ARG A 20 -1.30 6.20 -13.35
CA ARG A 20 -1.00 5.77 -14.73
C ARG A 20 -1.57 4.40 -15.08
N VAL A 21 -1.72 3.53 -14.09
CA VAL A 21 -2.25 2.18 -14.25
C VAL A 21 -3.32 1.89 -13.20
N PRO A 22 -4.20 0.90 -13.42
CA PRO A 22 -5.19 0.51 -12.43
C PRO A 22 -4.58 0.24 -11.05
N GLU A 23 -5.27 0.62 -9.98
CA GLU A 23 -4.82 0.49 -8.59
C GLU A 23 -4.29 -0.93 -8.27
N ALA A 24 -5.04 -1.97 -8.68
CA ALA A 24 -4.66 -3.35 -8.44
C ALA A 24 -3.31 -3.72 -9.10
N THR A 25 -3.01 -3.15 -10.26
CA THR A 25 -1.72 -3.29 -10.94
C THR A 25 -0.65 -2.51 -10.19
N ALA A 26 -0.92 -1.26 -9.79
CA ALA A 26 0.03 -0.44 -9.04
C ALA A 26 0.43 -1.08 -7.69
N LEU A 27 -0.53 -1.65 -6.96
CA LEU A 27 -0.28 -2.36 -5.71
C LEU A 27 0.60 -3.60 -5.92
N ARG A 28 0.35 -4.35 -7.00
CA ARG A 28 1.15 -5.51 -7.36
C ARG A 28 2.56 -5.11 -7.76
N ASP A 29 2.70 -4.10 -8.63
CA ASP A 29 3.98 -3.69 -9.20
C ASP A 29 4.88 -2.99 -8.19
N VAL A 30 4.30 -2.21 -7.26
CA VAL A 30 5.08 -1.39 -6.30
C VAL A 30 5.26 -2.09 -4.96
N LEU A 31 4.22 -2.76 -4.45
CA LEU A 31 4.25 -3.38 -3.12
C LEU A 31 4.35 -4.92 -3.18
N GLY A 32 4.18 -5.54 -4.35
CA GLY A 32 4.07 -7.00 -4.46
C GLY A 32 2.78 -7.55 -3.83
N LEU A 33 1.76 -6.71 -3.65
CA LEU A 33 0.54 -7.08 -2.93
C LEU A 33 -0.69 -7.07 -3.83
N THR A 34 -1.62 -7.98 -3.57
CA THR A 34 -2.99 -7.84 -4.06
C THR A 34 -3.75 -6.83 -3.21
N ARG A 35 -4.87 -6.31 -3.75
CA ARG A 35 -5.74 -5.38 -3.02
C ARG A 35 -6.29 -5.98 -1.74
N GLU A 36 -6.65 -7.26 -1.77
CA GLU A 36 -7.18 -7.98 -0.61
C GLU A 36 -6.11 -8.07 0.48
N ARG A 37 -4.90 -8.49 0.12
CA ARG A 37 -3.79 -8.60 1.08
C ARG A 37 -3.40 -7.25 1.66
N PHE A 38 -3.37 -6.21 0.82
CA PHE A 38 -3.13 -4.85 1.26
C PHE A 38 -4.19 -4.39 2.27
N THR A 39 -5.47 -4.63 1.98
CA THR A 39 -6.59 -4.26 2.86
C THR A 39 -6.52 -4.97 4.21
N THR A 40 -6.19 -6.28 4.22
CA THR A 40 -5.97 -7.02 5.47
C THR A 40 -4.87 -6.40 6.31
N LEU A 41 -3.70 -6.16 5.71
CA LEU A 41 -2.57 -5.57 6.43
C LEU A 41 -2.89 -4.15 6.93
N TRP A 42 -3.66 -3.38 6.16
CA TRP A 42 -4.08 -2.04 6.56
C TRP A 42 -5.03 -2.09 7.76
N ARG A 43 -6.02 -2.98 7.75
CA ARG A 43 -6.92 -3.20 8.90
C ARG A 43 -6.13 -3.61 10.14
N ASP A 44 -5.23 -4.58 10.02
CA ASP A 44 -4.38 -5.02 11.13
C ASP A 44 -3.54 -3.88 11.71
N TYR A 45 -3.02 -3.01 10.84
CA TYR A 45 -2.28 -1.82 11.26
C TYR A 45 -3.18 -0.83 12.01
N VAL A 46 -4.35 -0.50 11.44
CA VAL A 46 -5.28 0.44 12.06
C VAL A 46 -5.78 -0.07 13.42
N THR A 47 -6.10 -1.36 13.53
CA THR A 47 -6.48 -1.98 14.81
C THR A 47 -5.38 -1.85 15.86
N LYS A 48 -4.10 -1.94 15.47
CA LYS A 48 -2.98 -1.78 16.40
C LYS A 48 -2.74 -0.34 16.83
N GLU A 49 -2.98 0.64 15.95
CA GLU A 49 -2.74 2.06 16.23
C GLU A 49 -3.91 2.73 16.97
N LEU A 50 -5.10 2.12 16.92
CA LEU A 50 -6.30 2.59 17.62
C LEU A 50 -6.54 1.87 18.96
N ALA A 51 -5.65 0.95 19.35
CA ALA A 51 -5.67 0.26 20.64
C ALA A 51 -4.84 1.02 21.68
#